data_AF-A0A258RMN6-F1
#
_entry.id   AF-A0A258RMN6-F1
#
_cell.length_a   1.000
_cell.length_b   1.000
_cell.length_c   1.000
_cell.angle_alpha   90.00
_cell.angle_beta   90.00
_cell.angle_gamma   90.00
#
_symmetry.space_group_name_H-M   'P 1'
#
loop_
_entity.id
_entity.type
_entity.pdbx_description
1 polymer ?
#
loop_
_entity_poly.entity_id
_entity_poly.type
_entity_poly.pdbx_seq_one_letter_code
_entity_poly.pdbx_strand_id
1 'polypeptide(L)'
;MIRISVAPLFCLAPLLMAAAQTAPSPPLVSVDGLPIGAIPQQELPTGGCTAFLWTQSPSHALIAMVGATPAIIRFAPGGTVTDLVRVGQSGDIQLGLASKTDYAGGDFRVTVDMDIVKRGDMTDGAAVPSATIRVDVAGKDSVVVPAAGIIGCA
;
A
#
# COMPACT_ATOMS: atom_id res chain seq x y z
N MET A 1 70.23 4.54 30.68
CA MET A 1 69.54 3.70 29.67
C MET A 1 68.40 4.53 29.10
N ILE A 2 68.49 4.98 27.86
CA ILE A 2 67.48 5.80 27.17
C ILE A 2 66.82 4.90 26.12
N ARG A 3 65.51 4.67 26.23
CA ARG A 3 64.71 3.94 25.24
C ARG A 3 63.88 4.94 24.44
N ILE A 4 64.18 5.07 23.15
CA ILE A 4 63.40 5.83 22.17
C ILE A 4 62.36 4.86 21.59
N SER A 5 61.07 5.14 21.82
CA SER A 5 59.97 4.42 21.19
C SER A 5 59.50 5.16 19.95
N VAL A 6 59.67 4.54 18.79
CA VAL A 6 59.13 4.96 17.49
C VAL A 6 57.72 4.38 17.35
N ALA A 7 56.72 5.24 17.13
CA ALA A 7 55.35 4.83 16.82
C ALA A 7 55.14 4.81 15.29
N PRO A 8 54.61 3.73 14.69
CA PRO A 8 54.28 3.70 13.28
C PRO A 8 52.89 4.29 13.03
N LEU A 9 52.84 5.23 12.10
CA LEU A 9 51.63 5.87 11.58
C LEU A 9 50.97 4.90 10.58
N PHE A 10 49.96 4.14 11.02
CA PHE A 10 49.15 3.30 10.16
C PHE A 10 48.01 4.14 9.55
N CYS A 11 48.14 4.54 8.28
CA CYS A 11 47.06 5.12 7.50
C CYS A 11 46.06 4.02 7.10
N LEU A 12 44.90 3.97 7.76
CA LEU A 12 43.73 3.21 7.30
C LEU A 12 42.94 4.09 6.30
N ALA A 13 42.91 3.68 5.04
CA ALA A 13 42.04 4.25 4.02
C ALA A 13 40.64 3.57 4.08
N PRO A 14 39.53 4.32 4.17
CA PRO A 14 38.20 3.73 4.15
C PRO A 14 37.75 3.44 2.72
N LEU A 15 37.46 2.17 2.44
CA LEU A 15 36.72 1.72 1.27
C LEU A 15 35.27 2.22 1.37
N LEU A 16 34.92 3.26 0.60
CA LEU A 16 33.54 3.71 0.40
C LEU A 16 32.81 2.69 -0.49
N MET A 17 32.03 1.79 0.11
CA MET A 17 31.03 1.02 -0.61
C MET A 17 29.87 1.93 -1.01
N ALA A 18 29.80 2.28 -2.29
CA ALA A 18 28.63 2.94 -2.87
C ALA A 18 27.49 1.91 -2.97
N ALA A 19 26.52 1.98 -2.06
CA ALA A 19 25.25 1.28 -2.21
C ALA A 19 24.52 1.88 -3.41
N ALA A 20 24.36 1.09 -4.47
CA ALA A 20 23.47 1.43 -5.58
C ALA A 20 22.03 1.45 -5.06
N GLN A 21 21.54 2.63 -4.72
CA GLN A 21 20.14 2.85 -4.37
C GLN A 21 19.34 2.74 -5.67
N THR A 22 18.59 1.65 -5.82
CA THR A 22 17.63 1.50 -6.92
C THR A 22 16.60 2.61 -6.79
N ALA A 23 16.67 3.60 -7.69
CA ALA A 23 15.72 4.70 -7.68
C ALA A 23 14.28 4.15 -7.80
N PRO A 24 13.31 4.68 -7.02
CA PRO A 24 11.92 4.27 -7.14
C PRO A 24 11.46 4.49 -8.58
N SER A 25 10.87 3.46 -9.21
CA SER A 25 10.28 3.63 -10.54
C SER A 25 9.15 4.67 -10.47
N PRO A 26 9.00 5.54 -11.49
CA PRO A 26 7.90 6.49 -11.53
C PRO A 26 6.56 5.76 -11.37
N PRO A 27 5.62 6.28 -10.56
CA PRO A 27 4.33 5.63 -10.40
C PRO A 27 3.64 5.55 -11.77
N LEU A 28 3.10 4.36 -12.07
CA LEU A 28 2.31 4.18 -13.28
C LEU A 28 1.11 5.12 -13.20
N VAL A 29 0.96 6.00 -14.19
CA VAL A 29 -0.14 6.97 -14.27
C VAL A 29 -1.47 6.32 -14.68
N SER A 30 -1.38 5.14 -15.27
CA SER A 30 -2.50 4.28 -15.67
C SER A 30 -2.06 2.82 -15.54
N VAL A 31 -2.95 1.99 -15.01
CA VAL A 31 -2.78 0.55 -14.87
C VAL A 31 -3.71 -0.13 -15.85
N ASP A 32 -3.14 -0.85 -16.81
CA ASP A 32 -3.88 -1.62 -17.83
C ASP A 32 -4.92 -0.80 -18.62
N GLY A 33 -4.62 0.48 -18.86
CA GLY A 33 -5.50 1.41 -19.59
C GLY A 33 -6.61 2.05 -18.73
N LEU A 34 -6.68 1.71 -17.43
CA LEU A 34 -7.60 2.34 -16.50
C LEU A 34 -6.97 3.62 -15.92
N PRO A 35 -7.75 4.67 -15.62
CA PRO A 35 -7.26 5.93 -15.06
C PRO A 35 -6.96 5.84 -13.54
N ILE A 36 -6.49 4.66 -13.11
CA ILE A 36 -5.95 4.41 -11.77
C ILE A 36 -4.48 4.06 -11.91
N GLY A 37 -3.65 4.61 -11.03
CA GLY A 37 -2.23 4.37 -10.98
C GLY A 37 -1.84 3.33 -9.94
N ALA A 38 -0.63 2.80 -10.08
CA ALA A 38 -0.02 1.97 -9.05
C ALA A 38 0.46 2.85 -7.89
N ILE A 39 0.22 2.43 -6.65
CA ILE A 39 0.88 3.01 -5.47
C ILE A 39 2.22 2.28 -5.24
N PRO A 40 3.23 2.97 -4.68
CA PRO A 40 4.48 2.32 -4.26
C PRO A 40 4.23 1.20 -3.26
N GLN A 41 5.24 0.36 -3.01
CA GLN A 41 5.21 -0.58 -1.90
C GLN A 41 4.85 0.15 -0.59
N GLN A 42 3.93 -0.43 0.17
CA GLN A 42 3.46 0.11 1.44
C GLN A 42 3.99 -0.75 2.59
N GLU A 43 4.29 -0.11 3.71
CA GLU A 43 4.60 -0.78 4.96
C GLU A 43 3.31 -1.06 5.74
N LEU A 44 3.32 -2.12 6.55
CA LEU A 44 2.24 -2.38 7.49
C LEU A 44 2.29 -1.32 8.61
N PRO A 45 1.20 -0.58 8.86
CA PRO A 45 1.14 0.35 9.99
C PRO A 45 1.40 -0.36 11.32
N THR A 46 1.95 0.36 12.29
CA THR A 46 2.35 -0.17 13.61
C THR A 46 1.17 -0.53 14.53
N GLY A 47 -0.06 -0.50 14.05
CA GLY A 47 -1.23 -0.94 14.79
C GLY A 47 -2.46 -1.11 13.92
N GLY A 48 -3.28 -2.09 14.28
CA GLY A 48 -4.49 -2.41 13.54
C GLY A 48 -4.19 -3.24 12.28
N CYS A 49 -5.23 -3.46 11.50
CA CYS A 49 -5.13 -4.27 10.28
C CYS A 49 -5.26 -3.40 9.03
N THR A 50 -4.56 -3.80 7.98
CA THR A 50 -4.53 -3.12 6.69
C THR A 50 -4.68 -4.14 5.56
N ALA A 51 -5.61 -3.89 4.64
CA ALA A 51 -5.67 -4.62 3.38
C ALA A 51 -4.77 -3.97 2.34
N PHE A 52 -3.98 -4.76 1.64
CA PHE A 52 -3.24 -4.36 0.45
C PHE A 52 -3.91 -5.00 -0.75
N LEU A 53 -4.28 -4.21 -1.76
CA LEU A 53 -5.09 -4.65 -2.89
C LEU A 53 -4.35 -4.42 -4.20
N TRP A 54 -4.17 -5.51 -4.94
CA TRP A 54 -3.57 -5.52 -6.27
C TRP A 54 -4.63 -5.77 -7.33
N THR A 55 -4.40 -5.28 -8.55
CA THR A 55 -5.25 -5.61 -9.69
C THR A 55 -5.21 -7.10 -10.00
N GLN A 56 -6.33 -7.62 -10.49
CA GLN A 56 -6.41 -8.97 -11.06
C GLN A 56 -6.08 -9.01 -12.57
N SER A 57 -5.55 -7.91 -13.10
CA SER A 57 -5.06 -7.77 -14.47
C SER A 57 -3.59 -8.22 -14.59
N PRO A 58 -3.04 -8.35 -15.82
CA PRO A 58 -1.67 -8.84 -16.02
C PRO A 58 -0.57 -8.03 -15.32
N SER A 59 -0.80 -6.75 -15.05
CA SER A 59 0.18 -5.90 -14.36
C SER A 59 0.35 -6.25 -12.88
N HIS A 60 -0.67 -6.88 -12.26
CA HIS A 60 -0.73 -7.14 -10.82
C HIS A 60 -0.27 -5.94 -9.98
N ALA A 61 -0.71 -4.73 -10.35
CA ALA A 61 -0.25 -3.50 -9.72
C ALA A 61 -0.92 -3.32 -8.35
N LEU A 62 -0.15 -2.92 -7.34
CA LEU A 62 -0.71 -2.48 -6.05
C LEU A 62 -1.45 -1.16 -6.29
N ILE A 63 -2.76 -1.14 -6.08
CA ILE A 63 -3.61 0.03 -6.39
C ILE A 63 -4.24 0.67 -5.16
N ALA A 64 -4.35 -0.08 -4.06
CA ALA A 64 -4.86 0.48 -2.82
C ALA A 64 -4.27 -0.15 -1.56
N MET A 65 -4.20 0.66 -0.51
CA MET A 65 -4.00 0.24 0.87
C MET A 65 -5.18 0.74 1.70
N VAL A 66 -5.85 -0.17 2.42
CA VAL A 66 -7.09 0.10 3.15
C VAL A 66 -6.86 -0.17 4.64
N GLY A 67 -6.82 0.88 5.45
CA GLY A 67 -6.55 0.80 6.89
C GLY A 67 -7.81 0.71 7.74
N ALA A 68 -7.76 -0.15 8.77
CA ALA A 68 -8.77 -0.15 9.84
C ALA A 68 -8.57 1.04 10.79
N THR A 69 -7.30 1.29 11.16
CA THR A 69 -6.85 2.36 12.07
C THR A 69 -5.47 2.88 11.63
N PRO A 70 -5.33 4.12 11.11
CA PRO A 70 -6.42 5.04 10.82
C PRO A 70 -7.34 4.51 9.71
N ALA A 71 -8.59 4.95 9.76
CA ALA A 71 -9.68 4.53 8.87
C ALA A 71 -9.59 5.21 7.49
N ILE A 72 -8.51 4.94 6.77
CA ILE A 72 -8.20 5.59 5.49
C ILE A 72 -8.08 4.58 4.35
N ILE A 73 -8.25 5.06 3.13
CA ILE A 73 -7.75 4.40 1.93
C ILE A 73 -6.67 5.26 1.30
N ARG A 74 -5.58 4.63 0.89
CA ARG A 74 -4.54 5.22 0.04
C ARG A 74 -4.64 4.60 -1.34
N PHE A 75 -4.67 5.43 -2.38
CA PHE A 75 -4.74 5.01 -3.79
C PHE A 75 -4.09 6.08 -4.68
N ALA A 76 -3.95 5.85 -5.99
CA ALA A 76 -3.32 6.81 -6.91
C ALA A 76 -4.21 7.14 -8.13
N PRO A 77 -5.24 7.99 -8.02
CA PRO A 77 -6.00 8.42 -9.19
C PRO A 77 -5.08 9.20 -10.15
N GLY A 78 -4.98 8.76 -11.41
CA GLY A 78 -4.06 9.35 -12.38
C GLY A 78 -2.58 9.35 -11.94
N GLY A 79 -2.16 8.41 -11.10
CA GLY A 79 -0.76 8.25 -10.65
C GLY A 79 -0.33 9.09 -9.44
N THR A 80 -1.19 9.95 -8.90
CA THR A 80 -0.86 10.76 -7.71
C THR A 80 -1.40 10.10 -6.44
N VAL A 81 -0.51 9.70 -5.53
CA VAL A 81 -0.91 9.09 -4.25
C VAL A 81 -1.80 10.05 -3.46
N THR A 82 -2.98 9.56 -3.09
CA THR A 82 -4.06 10.29 -2.43
C THR A 82 -4.62 9.44 -1.29
N ASP A 83 -4.84 10.07 -0.14
CA ASP A 83 -5.47 9.43 1.02
C ASP A 83 -6.89 10.00 1.20
N LEU A 84 -7.88 9.13 1.39
CA LEU A 84 -9.26 9.50 1.70
C LEU A 84 -9.69 8.90 3.05
N VAL A 85 -10.62 9.56 3.72
CA VAL A 85 -11.15 9.11 5.02
C VAL A 85 -12.42 8.30 4.85
N ARG A 86 -12.62 7.29 5.71
CA ARG A 86 -13.84 6.48 5.74
C ARG A 86 -15.03 7.36 6.13
N VAL A 87 -16.09 7.30 5.32
CA VAL A 87 -17.35 8.02 5.54
C VAL A 87 -18.55 7.08 5.71
N GLY A 88 -18.40 5.80 5.40
CA GLY A 88 -19.43 4.79 5.58
C GLY A 88 -18.85 3.39 5.56
N GLN A 89 -19.55 2.44 6.17
CA GLN A 89 -19.26 1.02 6.09
C GLN A 89 -20.52 0.20 6.32
N SER A 90 -20.57 -0.99 5.74
CA SER A 90 -21.69 -1.92 5.85
C SER A 90 -21.24 -3.35 5.59
N GLY A 91 -22.09 -4.32 5.95
CA GLY A 91 -21.78 -5.74 5.83
C GLY A 91 -20.94 -6.26 6.99
N ASP A 92 -20.35 -7.45 6.79
CA ASP A 92 -19.59 -8.14 7.82
C ASP A 92 -18.28 -7.40 8.12
N ILE A 93 -18.00 -7.19 9.40
CA ILE A 93 -16.76 -6.57 9.86
C ILE A 93 -15.82 -7.63 10.40
N GLN A 94 -14.65 -7.75 9.78
CA GLN A 94 -13.60 -8.67 10.17
C GLN A 94 -12.27 -7.92 10.25
N LEU A 95 -11.50 -8.13 11.31
CA LEU A 95 -10.19 -7.49 11.49
C LEU A 95 -10.25 -5.94 11.45
N GLY A 96 -11.40 -5.36 11.83
CA GLY A 96 -11.62 -3.90 11.78
C GLY A 96 -11.92 -3.34 10.38
N LEU A 97 -12.07 -4.19 9.37
CA LEU A 97 -12.42 -3.86 8.00
C LEU A 97 -13.81 -4.43 7.68
N ALA A 98 -14.68 -3.64 7.06
CA ALA A 98 -15.99 -4.09 6.63
C ALA A 98 -15.93 -4.66 5.21
N SER A 99 -16.81 -5.62 4.88
CA SER A 99 -16.92 -6.15 3.52
C SER A 99 -17.23 -5.06 2.50
N LYS A 100 -17.95 -3.99 2.88
CA LYS A 100 -18.11 -2.80 2.06
C LYS A 100 -17.80 -1.52 2.83
N THR A 101 -16.91 -0.70 2.29
CA THR A 101 -16.48 0.57 2.91
C THR A 101 -16.48 1.71 1.89
N ASP A 102 -17.02 2.86 2.28
CA ASP A 102 -17.02 4.09 1.49
C ASP A 102 -16.05 5.11 2.08
N TYR A 103 -15.27 5.73 1.20
CA TYR A 103 -14.29 6.76 1.50
C TYR A 103 -14.57 8.01 0.67
N ALA A 104 -14.27 9.19 1.21
CA ALA A 104 -14.42 10.44 0.48
C ALA A 104 -13.36 11.48 0.89
N GLY A 105 -13.08 12.39 -0.04
CA GLY A 105 -12.19 13.53 0.16
C GLY A 105 -11.96 14.27 -1.15
N GLY A 106 -12.00 15.61 -1.12
CA GLY A 106 -11.97 16.43 -2.33
C GLY A 106 -13.08 16.03 -3.30
N ASP A 107 -12.71 15.85 -4.57
CA ASP A 107 -13.64 15.45 -5.65
C ASP A 107 -13.82 13.92 -5.76
N PHE A 108 -13.18 13.14 -4.88
CA PHE A 108 -13.15 11.69 -4.97
C PHE A 108 -14.11 11.03 -3.96
N ARG A 109 -14.79 10.00 -4.44
CA ARG A 109 -15.43 8.98 -3.61
C ARG A 109 -14.94 7.60 -4.05
N VAL A 110 -14.57 6.78 -3.08
CA VAL A 110 -14.10 5.41 -3.34
C VAL A 110 -14.94 4.45 -2.54
N THR A 111 -15.52 3.46 -3.22
CA THR A 111 -16.18 2.32 -2.58
C THR A 111 -15.28 1.10 -2.76
N VAL A 112 -14.95 0.44 -1.65
CA VAL A 112 -14.28 -0.86 -1.63
C VAL A 112 -15.31 -1.91 -1.21
N ASP A 113 -15.47 -2.93 -2.03
CA ASP A 113 -16.24 -4.14 -1.73
C ASP A 113 -15.26 -5.32 -1.73
N MET A 114 -15.21 -6.13 -0.68
CA MET A 114 -14.21 -7.19 -0.53
C MET A 114 -14.73 -8.39 0.27
N ASP A 115 -14.29 -9.57 -0.16
CA ASP A 115 -14.48 -10.81 0.57
C ASP A 115 -13.27 -11.06 1.47
N ILE A 116 -13.49 -11.16 2.78
CA ILE A 116 -12.42 -11.39 3.76
C ILE A 116 -12.49 -12.84 4.25
N VAL A 117 -11.42 -13.59 4.00
CA VAL A 117 -11.33 -15.01 4.36
C VAL A 117 -10.14 -15.24 5.29
N LYS A 118 -10.43 -15.54 6.55
CA LYS A 118 -9.42 -16.06 7.49
C LYS A 118 -9.04 -17.47 7.07
N ARG A 119 -7.75 -17.69 6.86
CA ARG A 119 -7.21 -19.01 6.58
C ARG A 119 -6.48 -19.53 7.81
N GLY A 120 -6.51 -20.85 8.03
CA GLY A 120 -5.87 -21.46 9.19
C GLY A 120 -4.33 -21.38 9.18
N ASP A 121 -3.73 -21.00 8.05
CA ASP A 121 -2.29 -20.78 7.88
C ASP A 121 -1.87 -19.31 8.10
N MET A 122 -2.80 -18.41 8.47
CA MET A 122 -2.55 -17.00 8.72
C MET A 122 -2.93 -16.62 10.15
N THR A 123 -1.94 -16.27 10.98
CA THR A 123 -2.16 -15.89 12.39
C THR A 123 -2.65 -14.44 12.50
N ASP A 124 -1.93 -13.50 11.88
CA ASP A 124 -2.16 -12.06 12.03
C ASP A 124 -2.64 -11.44 10.71
N GLY A 125 -3.67 -12.04 10.12
CA GLY A 125 -4.17 -11.59 8.83
C GLY A 125 -5.32 -12.39 8.25
N ALA A 126 -5.65 -12.06 7.00
CA ALA A 126 -6.63 -12.78 6.19
C ALA A 126 -6.28 -12.65 4.71
N ALA A 127 -6.80 -13.56 3.90
CA ALA A 127 -6.80 -13.42 2.45
C ALA A 127 -8.00 -12.56 2.00
N VAL A 128 -7.80 -11.80 0.93
CA VAL A 128 -8.87 -11.11 0.20
C VAL A 128 -8.93 -11.70 -1.21
N PRO A 129 -9.59 -12.85 -1.43
CA PRO A 129 -9.60 -13.51 -2.73
C PRO A 129 -10.25 -12.67 -3.83
N SER A 130 -11.20 -11.81 -3.46
CA SER A 130 -11.95 -10.94 -4.35
C SER A 130 -12.19 -9.59 -3.69
N ALA A 131 -11.98 -8.54 -4.45
CA ALA A 131 -12.36 -7.19 -4.12
C ALA A 131 -12.73 -6.41 -5.39
N THR A 132 -13.51 -5.37 -5.23
CA THR A 132 -13.82 -4.38 -6.26
C THR A 132 -13.58 -3.00 -5.69
N ILE A 133 -12.80 -2.19 -6.41
CA ILE A 133 -12.58 -0.79 -6.08
C ILE A 133 -13.31 0.05 -7.12
N ARG A 134 -14.34 0.77 -6.69
CA ARG A 134 -15.00 1.77 -7.52
C ARG A 134 -14.50 3.15 -7.15
N VAL A 135 -14.06 3.91 -8.13
CA VAL A 135 -13.64 5.31 -7.99
C VAL A 135 -14.63 6.17 -8.75
N ASP A 136 -15.28 7.09 -8.04
CA ASP A 136 -16.14 8.12 -8.58
C ASP A 136 -15.40 9.47 -8.48
N VAL A 137 -15.41 10.24 -9.56
CA VAL A 137 -14.86 11.60 -9.61
C VAL A 137 -15.94 12.55 -10.08
N ALA A 138 -16.15 13.66 -9.37
CA ALA A 138 -17.16 14.64 -9.73
C ALA A 138 -17.04 15.10 -11.19
N GLY A 139 -18.12 14.98 -11.97
CA GLY A 139 -18.17 15.39 -13.38
C GLY A 139 -17.41 14.47 -14.35
N LYS A 140 -17.00 13.27 -13.94
CA LYS A 140 -16.35 12.27 -14.79
C LYS A 140 -17.01 10.91 -14.65
N ASP A 141 -16.65 9.99 -15.54
CA ASP A 141 -17.08 8.61 -15.48
C ASP A 141 -16.51 7.88 -14.26
N SER A 142 -17.30 6.97 -13.71
CA SER A 142 -16.88 6.04 -12.66
C SER A 142 -16.03 4.92 -13.24
N VAL A 143 -15.03 4.49 -12.47
CA VAL A 143 -14.14 3.39 -12.85
C VAL A 143 -14.28 2.29 -11.81
N VAL A 144 -14.36 1.04 -12.26
CA VAL A 144 -14.48 -0.14 -11.41
C VAL A 144 -13.32 -1.07 -11.71
N VAL A 145 -12.54 -1.42 -10.68
CA VAL A 145 -11.31 -2.19 -10.81
C VAL A 145 -11.42 -3.48 -9.98
N PRO A 146 -11.40 -4.65 -10.63
CA PRO A 146 -11.28 -5.93 -9.93
C PRO A 146 -9.91 -6.06 -9.26
N ALA A 147 -9.92 -6.48 -8.00
CA ALA A 147 -8.74 -6.59 -7.16
C ALA A 147 -8.77 -7.88 -6.33
N ALA A 148 -7.61 -8.23 -5.80
CA ALA A 148 -7.44 -9.24 -4.75
C ALA A 148 -6.29 -8.80 -3.85
N GLY A 149 -6.14 -9.44 -2.70
CA GLY A 149 -5.13 -9.02 -1.76
C GLY A 149 -4.99 -9.85 -0.51
N ILE A 150 -4.33 -9.22 0.45
CA ILE A 150 -4.04 -9.76 1.77
C ILE A 150 -4.30 -8.68 2.81
N ILE A 151 -4.71 -9.10 3.99
CA ILE A 151 -4.77 -8.29 5.20
C ILE A 151 -3.63 -8.72 6.10
N GLY A 152 -2.83 -7.75 6.55
CA GLY A 152 -1.88 -7.92 7.64
C GLY A 152 -2.31 -7.11 8.85
N CYS A 153 -2.01 -7.60 10.06
CA CYS A 153 -2.26 -6.94 11.33
C CYS A 153 -0.97 -6.82 12.14
N ALA A 154 -0.81 -5.70 12.85
CA ALA A 154 0.30 -5.44 13.77
C ALA A 154 -0.19 -5.27 15.21
#